data_AF-A0A955U6L6-F1
#
_entry.id   AF-A0A955U6L6-F1
#
_cell.length_a   1.000
_cell.length_b   1.000
_cell.length_c   1.000
_cell.angle_alpha   90.00
_cell.angle_beta   90.00
_cell.angle_gamma   90.00
#
_symmetry.space_group_name_H-M   'P 1'
#
loop_
_entity.id
_entity.type
_entity.pdbx_description
1 polymer ?
#
loop_
_entity_poly.entity_id
_entity_poly.type
_entity_poly.pdbx_seq_one_letter_code
_entity_poly.pdbx_strand_id
1 'polypeptide(L)'
;MDDTSIRPLGPDWFRAPVQLDARSASIIATGMRAVARADGVIHQRELNLIASFEASIPAGTAASGKLDDVDAEDAFLWSLYMTALADGVISDAERDCIAELADTHGIDKDRLGAAELEVKRKFLSVFAGVSFFRDSVVRVAKDLGLPESELEALAQEA
;
A
#
# COMPACT_ATOMS: atom_id res chain seq x y z
N MET A 1 -18.29 9.42 22.35
CA MET A 1 -17.38 8.27 22.42
C MET A 1 -17.65 7.48 21.16
N ASP A 2 -17.03 7.90 20.05
CA ASP A 2 -17.02 7.12 18.82
C ASP A 2 -15.70 6.37 18.81
N ASP A 3 -15.79 5.08 19.10
CA ASP A 3 -14.72 4.12 18.88
C ASP A 3 -14.73 3.80 17.38
N THR A 4 -14.09 4.66 16.58
CA THR A 4 -13.68 4.32 15.20
C THR A 4 -12.54 3.31 15.29
N SER A 5 -12.86 2.11 15.75
CA SER A 5 -12.01 0.93 15.60
C SER A 5 -11.92 0.63 14.11
N ILE A 6 -10.95 1.26 13.46
CA ILE A 6 -10.50 0.89 12.11
C ILE A 6 -10.26 -0.61 12.16
N ARG A 7 -11.04 -1.36 11.37
CA ARG A 7 -10.90 -2.81 11.30
C ARG A 7 -9.44 -3.12 10.94
N PRO A 8 -8.70 -3.89 11.75
CA PRO A 8 -7.36 -4.29 11.37
C PRO A 8 -7.48 -5.08 10.06
N LEU A 9 -6.61 -4.74 9.11
CA LEU A 9 -6.44 -5.53 7.89
C LEU A 9 -5.98 -6.95 8.28
N GLY A 10 -5.99 -7.86 7.31
CA GLY A 10 -5.66 -9.28 7.44
C GLY A 10 -4.29 -9.57 8.09
N PRO A 11 -3.83 -10.82 8.08
CA PRO A 11 -2.56 -11.19 8.72
C PRO A 11 -1.42 -10.28 8.26
N ASP A 12 -0.54 -9.87 9.18
CA ASP A 12 0.64 -9.04 8.87
C ASP A 12 1.42 -9.67 7.72
N TRP A 13 1.20 -9.18 6.51
CA TRP A 13 1.70 -9.79 5.27
C TRP A 13 3.23 -9.77 5.18
N PHE A 14 3.86 -8.89 5.96
CA PHE A 14 5.31 -8.86 6.11
C PHE A 14 5.83 -10.05 6.93
N ARG A 15 4.97 -10.65 7.76
CA ARG A 15 5.30 -11.76 8.67
C ARG A 15 4.69 -13.09 8.24
N ALA A 16 3.61 -13.07 7.46
CA ALA A 16 2.93 -14.27 6.99
C ALA A 16 2.63 -14.17 5.47
N PRO A 17 2.91 -15.23 4.69
CA PRO A 17 2.65 -15.21 3.26
C PRO A 17 1.14 -15.19 2.98
N VAL A 18 0.70 -14.27 2.13
CA VAL A 18 -0.64 -14.29 1.54
C VAL A 18 -0.65 -15.25 0.35
N GLN A 19 -1.60 -16.18 0.34
CA GLN A 19 -1.79 -17.08 -0.80
C GLN A 19 -2.70 -16.43 -1.82
N LEU A 20 -2.17 -16.15 -3.02
CA LEU A 20 -2.92 -15.57 -4.12
C LEU A 20 -3.07 -16.59 -5.24
N ASP A 21 -4.27 -16.68 -5.80
CA ASP A 21 -4.46 -17.37 -7.06
C ASP A 21 -3.94 -16.52 -8.24
N ALA A 22 -3.74 -17.16 -9.40
CA ALA A 22 -3.21 -16.48 -10.58
C ALA A 22 -4.09 -15.29 -11.02
N ARG A 23 -5.42 -15.43 -10.87
CA ARG A 23 -6.39 -14.40 -11.26
C ARG A 23 -6.24 -13.15 -10.39
N SER A 24 -6.17 -13.33 -9.08
CA SER A 24 -5.98 -12.24 -8.11
C SER A 24 -4.63 -11.57 -8.30
N ALA A 25 -3.56 -12.35 -8.53
CA ALA A 25 -2.25 -11.80 -8.88
C ALA A 25 -2.30 -10.95 -10.17
N SER A 26 -3.08 -11.37 -11.17
CA SER A 26 -3.27 -10.63 -12.43
C SER A 26 -4.05 -9.32 -12.24
N ILE A 27 -5.08 -9.33 -11.39
CA ILE A 27 -5.80 -8.12 -10.97
C ILE A 27 -4.86 -7.15 -10.25
N ILE A 28 -4.06 -7.64 -9.30
CA ILE A 28 -3.09 -6.84 -8.54
C ILE A 28 -2.07 -6.19 -9.47
N ALA A 29 -1.41 -6.96 -10.34
CA ALA A 29 -0.43 -6.42 -11.27
C ALA A 29 -1.02 -5.36 -12.21
N THR A 30 -2.26 -5.57 -12.66
CA THR A 30 -2.99 -4.59 -13.49
C THR A 30 -3.27 -3.30 -12.73
N GLY A 31 -3.70 -3.41 -11.47
CA GLY A 31 -3.90 -2.26 -10.58
C GLY A 31 -2.61 -1.49 -10.31
N MET A 32 -1.50 -2.19 -10.00
CA MET A 32 -0.19 -1.56 -9.81
C MET A 32 0.23 -0.76 -11.05
N ARG A 33 -0.01 -1.29 -12.25
CA ARG A 33 0.27 -0.59 -13.51
C ARG A 33 -0.63 0.63 -13.73
N ALA A 34 -1.88 0.60 -13.27
CA ALA A 34 -2.77 1.74 -13.36
C ALA A 34 -2.32 2.87 -12.41
N VAL A 35 -1.93 2.52 -11.18
CA VAL A 35 -1.39 3.47 -10.19
C VAL A 35 -0.10 4.12 -10.68
N ALA A 36 0.88 3.33 -11.13
CA ALA A 36 2.14 3.84 -11.68
C ALA A 36 2.00 4.70 -12.96
N ARG A 37 0.78 4.88 -13.47
CA ARG A 37 0.45 5.72 -14.63
C ARG A 37 -0.41 6.93 -14.27
N ALA A 38 -0.90 7.01 -13.03
CA ALA A 38 -1.95 7.95 -12.64
C ALA A 38 -1.49 9.41 -12.70
N ASP A 39 -0.24 9.69 -12.37
CA ASP A 39 0.35 11.03 -12.38
C ASP A 39 0.97 11.41 -13.74
N GLY A 40 0.96 10.49 -14.72
CA GLY A 40 1.53 10.66 -16.05
C GLY A 40 3.06 10.53 -16.13
N VAL A 41 3.75 10.24 -15.02
CA VAL A 41 5.20 10.04 -14.96
C VAL A 41 5.48 8.59 -14.59
N ILE A 42 5.76 7.77 -15.59
CA ILE A 42 6.11 6.37 -15.34
C ILE A 42 7.62 6.26 -15.13
N HIS A 43 8.07 5.85 -13.94
CA HIS A 43 9.48 5.58 -13.72
C HIS A 43 9.87 4.18 -14.25
N GLN A 44 10.95 4.09 -15.04
CA GLN A 44 11.41 2.82 -15.62
C GLN A 44 11.65 1.72 -14.57
N ARG A 45 12.00 2.11 -13.34
CA ARG A 45 12.22 1.18 -12.22
C ARG A 45 10.92 0.51 -11.77
N GLU A 46 9.83 1.27 -11.69
CA GLU A 46 8.50 0.75 -11.33
C GLU A 46 7.98 -0.19 -12.41
N LEU A 47 8.15 0.17 -13.69
CA LEU A 47 7.80 -0.72 -14.80
C LEU A 47 8.54 -2.05 -14.74
N ASN A 48 9.84 -2.02 -14.46
CA ASN A 48 10.65 -3.24 -14.35
C ASN A 48 10.20 -4.10 -13.17
N LEU A 49 9.84 -3.48 -12.04
CA LEU A 49 9.27 -4.17 -10.90
C LEU A 49 7.95 -4.84 -11.28
N ILE A 50 6.98 -4.08 -11.80
CA ILE A 50 5.67 -4.59 -12.21
C ILE A 50 5.82 -5.71 -13.26
N ALA A 51 6.71 -5.53 -14.25
CA ALA A 51 6.98 -6.56 -15.25
C ALA A 51 7.53 -7.86 -14.64
N SER A 52 8.31 -7.77 -13.56
CA SER A 52 8.81 -8.95 -12.83
C SER A 52 7.69 -9.69 -12.09
N PHE A 53 6.71 -8.96 -11.54
CA PHE A 53 5.49 -9.55 -10.98
C PHE A 53 4.67 -10.24 -12.07
N GLU A 54 4.43 -9.56 -13.20
CA GLU A 54 3.65 -10.10 -14.32
C GLU A 54 4.29 -11.34 -14.95
N ALA A 55 5.61 -11.41 -15.03
CA ALA A 55 6.33 -12.57 -15.56
C ALA A 55 6.11 -13.84 -14.72
N SER A 56 5.71 -13.69 -13.45
CA SER A 56 5.40 -14.80 -12.55
C SER A 56 3.95 -15.29 -12.69
N ILE A 57 3.12 -14.60 -13.48
CA ILE A 57 1.71 -14.92 -13.69
C ILE A 57 1.58 -15.80 -14.94
N PRO A 58 0.84 -16.93 -14.88
CA PRO A 58 0.60 -17.76 -16.05
C PRO A 58 0.05 -16.96 -17.24
N ALA A 59 0.62 -17.16 -18.43
CA ALA A 59 0.20 -16.47 -19.64
C ALA A 59 -1.28 -16.73 -19.96
N GLY A 60 -2.01 -15.68 -20.35
CA GLY A 60 -3.43 -15.77 -20.67
C GLY A 60 -4.37 -15.71 -19.46
N THR A 61 -3.84 -15.53 -18.25
CA THR A 61 -4.67 -15.26 -17.06
C THR A 61 -5.39 -13.92 -17.22
N ALA A 62 -6.71 -13.91 -17.03
CA ALA A 62 -7.51 -12.69 -17.15
C ALA A 62 -7.48 -11.87 -15.85
N ALA A 63 -7.21 -10.57 -15.97
CA ALA A 63 -7.33 -9.58 -14.90
C ALA A 63 -8.76 -9.01 -14.85
N SER A 64 -9.75 -9.84 -14.54
CA SER A 64 -11.16 -9.42 -14.56
C SER A 64 -11.95 -10.05 -13.42
N GLY A 65 -12.99 -9.35 -12.99
CA GLY A 65 -13.86 -9.77 -11.89
C GLY A 65 -13.49 -9.08 -10.57
N LYS A 66 -14.16 -9.49 -9.50
CA LYS A 66 -13.86 -9.03 -8.15
C LYS A 66 -12.83 -9.95 -7.49
N LEU A 67 -12.17 -9.42 -6.46
CA LEU A 67 -11.39 -10.25 -5.55
C LEU A 67 -12.40 -10.97 -4.66
N ASP A 68 -12.20 -12.27 -4.45
CA ASP A 68 -13.22 -13.14 -3.85
C ASP A 68 -13.00 -13.35 -2.34
N ASP A 69 -11.88 -12.85 -1.80
CA ASP A 69 -11.53 -12.96 -0.39
C ASP A 69 -10.80 -11.71 0.13
N VAL A 70 -10.87 -11.52 1.46
CA VAL A 70 -10.35 -10.34 2.15
C VAL A 70 -8.82 -10.27 2.10
N ASP A 71 -8.13 -11.41 2.14
CA ASP A 71 -6.67 -11.43 2.13
C ASP A 71 -6.13 -10.97 0.76
N ALA A 72 -6.80 -11.34 -0.32
CA ALA A 72 -6.51 -10.88 -1.67
C ALA A 72 -6.81 -9.38 -1.86
N GLU A 73 -7.91 -8.89 -1.27
CA GLU A 73 -8.23 -7.45 -1.24
C GLU A 73 -7.20 -6.64 -0.47
N ASP A 74 -6.74 -7.12 0.68
CA ASP A 74 -5.71 -6.44 1.47
C ASP A 74 -4.36 -6.46 0.74
N ALA A 75 -3.98 -7.61 0.17
CA ALA A 75 -2.81 -7.70 -0.71
C ALA A 75 -2.89 -6.76 -1.91
N PHE A 76 -4.07 -6.57 -2.47
CA PHE A 76 -4.31 -5.59 -3.53
C PHE A 76 -4.04 -4.18 -3.04
N LEU A 77 -4.71 -3.71 -1.98
CA LEU A 77 -4.51 -2.36 -1.45
C LEU A 77 -3.05 -2.09 -1.07
N TRP A 78 -2.41 -3.01 -0.34
CA TRP A 78 -1.01 -2.86 0.05
C TRP A 78 -0.09 -2.78 -1.17
N SER A 79 -0.32 -3.60 -2.19
CA SER A 79 0.47 -3.55 -3.43
C SER A 79 0.31 -2.22 -4.17
N LEU A 80 -0.91 -1.66 -4.20
CA LEU A 80 -1.17 -0.35 -4.80
C LEU A 80 -0.45 0.76 -4.05
N TYR A 81 -0.61 0.83 -2.72
CA TYR A 81 0.02 1.86 -1.91
C TYR A 81 1.55 1.74 -1.85
N MET A 82 2.09 0.51 -1.85
CA MET A 82 3.55 0.30 -1.98
C MET A 82 4.08 0.78 -3.33
N THR A 83 3.28 0.61 -4.40
CA THR A 83 3.65 1.12 -5.73
C THR A 83 3.65 2.65 -5.72
N ALA A 84 2.57 3.28 -5.25
CA ALA A 84 2.48 4.74 -5.19
C ALA A 84 3.52 5.38 -4.24
N LEU A 85 3.92 4.67 -3.17
CA LEU A 85 4.92 5.17 -2.24
C LEU A 85 6.37 4.95 -2.73
N ALA A 86 6.59 4.31 -3.89
CA ALA A 86 7.92 3.95 -4.36
C ALA A 86 8.87 5.16 -4.49
N ASP A 87 8.34 6.32 -4.90
CA ASP A 87 9.08 7.57 -5.01
C ASP A 87 9.00 8.46 -3.75
N GLY A 88 8.42 7.92 -2.67
CA GLY A 88 8.40 8.51 -1.33
C GLY A 88 7.23 9.45 -1.05
N VAL A 89 6.39 9.76 -2.03
CA VAL A 89 5.18 10.58 -1.88
C VAL A 89 4.05 10.00 -2.72
N ILE A 90 2.86 9.91 -2.14
CA ILE A 90 1.64 9.50 -2.85
C ILE A 90 0.89 10.77 -3.26
N SER A 91 0.80 11.01 -4.56
CA SER A 91 0.09 12.13 -5.18
C SER A 91 -1.44 12.00 -5.10
N ASP A 92 -2.16 13.10 -5.27
CA ASP A 92 -3.63 13.09 -5.30
C ASP A 92 -4.17 12.22 -6.45
N ALA A 93 -3.51 12.24 -7.62
CA ALA A 93 -3.90 11.43 -8.77
C ALA A 93 -3.78 9.92 -8.50
N GLU A 94 -2.74 9.51 -7.78
CA GLU A 94 -2.59 8.11 -7.36
C GLU A 94 -3.64 7.73 -6.31
N ARG A 95 -3.95 8.61 -5.35
CA ARG A 95 -5.01 8.35 -4.36
C ARG A 95 -6.38 8.19 -5.02
N ASP A 96 -6.70 9.06 -5.98
CA ASP A 96 -7.95 8.99 -6.74
C ASP A 96 -8.01 7.68 -7.54
N CYS A 97 -6.93 7.31 -8.22
CA CYS A 97 -6.82 6.04 -8.95
C CYS A 97 -7.02 4.83 -8.02
N ILE A 98 -6.36 4.81 -6.85
CA ILE A 98 -6.52 3.74 -5.85
C ILE A 98 -7.97 3.67 -5.36
N ALA A 99 -8.61 4.81 -5.11
CA ALA A 99 -10.01 4.88 -4.69
C ALA A 99 -10.97 4.30 -5.74
N GLU A 100 -10.80 4.65 -7.02
CA GLU A 100 -11.61 4.12 -8.12
C GLU A 100 -11.42 2.60 -8.31
N LEU A 101 -10.17 2.14 -8.22
CA LEU A 101 -9.83 0.71 -8.30
C LEU A 101 -10.47 -0.05 -7.14
N ALA A 102 -10.37 0.45 -5.92
CA ALA A 102 -10.93 -0.18 -4.74
C ALA A 102 -12.47 -0.21 -4.78
N ASP A 103 -13.13 0.84 -5.27
CA ASP A 103 -14.58 0.89 -5.47
C ASP A 103 -15.06 -0.19 -6.46
N THR A 104 -14.27 -0.47 -7.51
CA THR A 104 -14.56 -1.56 -8.47
C THR A 104 -14.62 -2.93 -7.79
N HIS A 105 -13.84 -3.12 -6.73
CA HIS A 105 -13.85 -4.33 -5.91
C HIS A 105 -14.90 -4.27 -4.79
N GLY A 106 -15.44 -3.09 -4.47
CA GLY A 106 -16.40 -2.89 -3.37
C GLY A 106 -15.72 -2.75 -2.02
N ILE A 107 -14.46 -2.33 -2.00
CA ILE A 107 -13.69 -2.07 -0.78
C ILE A 107 -14.07 -0.68 -0.27
N ASP A 108 -14.40 -0.59 1.02
CA ASP A 108 -14.82 0.67 1.65
C ASP A 108 -13.65 1.62 1.95
N LYS A 109 -13.99 2.91 2.15
CA LYS A 109 -13.02 3.99 2.41
C LYS A 109 -12.23 3.81 3.71
N ASP A 110 -12.81 3.18 4.73
CA ASP A 110 -12.14 2.98 6.01
C ASP A 110 -10.98 2.00 5.83
N ARG A 111 -11.17 0.94 5.02
CA ARG A 111 -10.12 -0.01 4.63
C ARG A 111 -9.03 0.63 3.77
N LEU A 112 -9.38 1.55 2.86
CA LEU A 112 -8.35 2.31 2.13
C LEU A 112 -7.46 3.11 3.08
N GLY A 113 -8.07 3.88 3.99
CA GLY A 113 -7.33 4.67 4.97
C GLY A 113 -6.47 3.80 5.89
N ALA A 114 -6.98 2.64 6.30
CA ALA A 114 -6.22 1.66 7.06
C ALA A 114 -4.97 1.16 6.31
N ALA A 115 -5.14 0.82 5.03
CA ALA A 115 -4.07 0.27 4.19
C ALA A 115 -2.98 1.31 3.91
N GLU A 116 -3.37 2.55 3.63
CA GLU A 116 -2.43 3.65 3.44
C GLU A 116 -1.55 3.86 4.68
N LEU A 117 -2.19 3.93 5.86
CA LEU A 117 -1.48 4.12 7.12
C LEU A 117 -0.57 2.93 7.44
N GLU A 118 -1.04 1.71 7.22
CA GLU A 118 -0.23 0.51 7.47
C GLU A 118 1.04 0.49 6.61
N VAL A 119 0.93 0.77 5.32
CA VAL A 119 2.08 0.84 4.40
C VAL A 119 3.10 1.87 4.87
N LYS A 120 2.65 3.07 5.25
CA LYS A 120 3.53 4.13 5.78
C LYS A 120 4.21 3.73 7.09
N ARG A 121 3.48 3.12 8.02
CA ARG A 121 4.04 2.60 9.28
C ARG A 121 5.10 1.53 9.01
N LYS A 122 4.85 0.62 8.07
CA LYS A 122 5.82 -0.41 7.67
C LYS A 122 7.06 0.20 7.03
N PHE A 123 6.89 1.17 6.14
CA PHE A 123 8.01 1.92 5.56
C PHE A 123 8.90 2.54 6.65
N LEU A 124 8.32 3.14 7.68
CA LEU A 124 9.08 3.72 8.81
C LEU A 124 9.67 2.68 9.76
N SER A 125 9.07 1.49 9.87
CA SER A 125 9.53 0.46 10.81
C SER A 125 10.97 0.01 10.56
N VAL A 126 11.52 0.23 9.37
CA VAL A 126 12.93 -0.02 9.05
C VAL A 126 13.90 0.84 9.86
N PHE A 127 13.43 1.97 10.40
CA PHE A 127 14.18 2.86 11.27
C PHE A 127 13.95 2.58 12.77
N ALA A 128 13.20 1.52 13.11
CA ALA A 128 13.00 1.13 14.49
C ALA A 128 14.35 0.89 15.20
N GLY A 129 14.54 1.56 16.33
CA GLY A 129 15.79 1.50 17.10
C GLY A 129 16.93 2.41 16.60
N VAL A 130 16.72 3.19 15.53
CA VAL A 130 17.70 4.19 15.07
C VAL A 130 17.59 5.46 15.92
N SER A 131 18.59 5.72 16.76
CA SER A 131 18.63 6.91 17.63
C SER A 131 19.36 8.11 17.01
N PHE A 132 20.37 7.87 16.17
CA PHE A 132 21.30 8.91 15.70
C PHE A 132 20.64 9.96 14.77
N PHE A 133 19.65 9.55 13.96
CA PHE A 133 18.93 10.45 13.04
C PHE A 133 17.44 10.57 13.37
N ARG A 134 17.06 10.41 14.64
CA ARG A 134 15.66 10.37 15.06
C ARG A 134 14.84 11.58 14.61
N ASP A 135 15.38 12.80 14.75
CA ASP A 135 14.70 14.01 14.29
C ASP A 135 14.37 13.96 12.80
N SER A 136 15.24 13.35 11.99
CA SER A 136 15.00 13.12 10.57
C SER A 136 13.89 12.09 10.35
N VAL A 137 13.84 11.02 11.16
CA VAL A 137 12.76 10.01 11.09
C VAL A 137 11.40 10.62 11.42
N VAL A 138 11.32 11.47 12.45
CA VAL A 138 10.07 12.18 12.81
C VAL A 138 9.63 13.14 11.69
N ARG A 139 10.57 13.84 11.04
CA ARG A 139 10.26 14.69 9.87
C ARG A 139 9.72 13.87 8.70
N VAL A 140 10.38 12.76 8.36
CA VAL A 140 9.90 11.85 7.30
C VAL A 140 8.52 11.31 7.65
N ALA A 141 8.27 10.93 8.90
CA ALA A 141 6.95 10.45 9.33
C ALA A 141 5.86 11.52 9.19
N LYS A 142 6.20 12.78 9.50
CA LYS A 142 5.30 13.91 9.31
C LYS A 142 5.02 14.16 7.82
N ASP A 143 6.04 14.11 6.98
CA ASP A 143 5.92 14.32 5.52
C ASP A 143 5.10 13.19 4.87
N LEU A 144 5.19 11.97 5.40
CA LEU A 144 4.33 10.85 5.02
C LEU A 144 2.88 11.01 5.50
N GLY A 145 2.60 11.96 6.39
CA GLY A 145 1.24 12.24 6.90
C GLY A 145 0.75 11.25 7.96
N LEU A 146 1.65 10.73 8.81
CA LEU A 146 1.22 9.94 9.97
C LEU A 146 0.46 10.80 11.00
N PRO A 147 -0.47 10.20 11.78
CA PRO A 147 -1.21 10.91 12.83
C PRO A 147 -0.28 11.51 13.89
N GLU A 148 -0.67 12.67 14.45
CA GLU A 148 0.13 13.39 15.46
C GLU A 148 0.48 12.52 16.67
N SER A 149 -0.44 11.66 17.13
CA SER A 149 -0.20 10.72 18.22
C SER A 149 0.94 9.73 17.94
N GLU A 150 1.15 9.34 16.68
CA GLU A 150 2.26 8.45 16.30
C GLU A 150 3.58 9.22 16.18
N LEU A 151 3.54 10.48 15.73
CA LEU A 151 4.71 11.36 15.70
C LEU A 151 5.24 11.62 17.12
N GLU A 152 4.34 11.83 18.09
CA GLU A 152 4.68 11.99 19.50
C GLU A 152 5.34 10.74 20.08
N ALA A 153 4.80 9.55 19.80
CA ALA A 153 5.38 8.28 20.23
C ALA A 153 6.80 8.08 19.68
N LEU A 154 7.00 8.34 18.38
CA LEU A 154 8.32 8.29 17.74
C LEU A 154 9.31 9.28 18.34
N ALA A 155 8.85 10.44 18.82
CA ALA A 155 9.70 11.42 19.48
C ALA A 155 10.11 10.97 20.90
N GLN A 156 9.20 10.31 21.64
CA GLN A 156 9.37 9.98 23.06
C GLN A 156 10.22 8.74 23.39
N GLU A 157 10.42 7.81 22.46
CA GLU A 157 11.26 6.60 22.66
C GLU A 157 12.80 6.89 22.83
N ALA A 158 13.19 8.09 23.27
CA ALA A 158 14.57 8.61 23.26
C ALA A 158 15.27 8.44 24.61
#